data_AF-A0A081S500-F1
#
_entry.id   AF-A0A081S500-F1
#
_cell.length_a   1.000
_cell.length_b   1.000
_cell.length_c   1.000
_cell.angle_alpha   90.00
_cell.angle_beta   90.00
_cell.angle_gamma   90.00
#
_symmetry.space_group_name_H-M   'P 1'
#
loop_
_entity.id
_entity.type
_entity.pdbx_description
1 polymer ?
#
loop_
_entity_poly.entity_id
_entity_poly.type
_entity_poly.pdbx_seq_one_letter_code
_entity_poly.pdbx_strand_id
1 'polypeptide(L)' 'MPFGNMAEAGLAAYGAAIGVAITLAIVLFSLRGKGHPESFDD' A
#
# COMPACT_ATOMS: atom_id res chain seq x y z
N MET A 1 -13.86 -29.81 11.73
CA MET A 1 -14.56 -29.40 10.49
C MET A 1 -13.92 -28.09 10.00
N PRO A 2 -13.24 -28.05 8.83
CA PRO A 2 -12.34 -26.95 8.47
C PRO A 2 -13.04 -25.86 7.63
N PHE A 3 -14.17 -25.32 8.12
CA PHE A 3 -14.84 -24.18 7.48
C PHE A 3 -14.61 -22.85 8.23
N GLY A 4 -14.16 -22.91 9.50
CA GLY A 4 -13.83 -21.71 10.28
C GLY A 4 -12.61 -20.95 9.75
N ASN A 5 -11.55 -21.68 9.36
CA ASN A 5 -10.27 -21.09 8.94
C ASN A 5 -10.37 -20.27 7.65
N MET A 6 -11.31 -20.58 6.75
CA MET A 6 -11.42 -19.90 5.45
C MET A 6 -12.16 -18.56 5.55
N ALA A 7 -13.19 -18.48 6.39
CA ALA A 7 -13.89 -17.23 6.68
C ALA A 7 -12.99 -16.23 7.44
N GLU A 8 -12.23 -16.73 8.42
CA GLU A 8 -11.24 -15.96 9.16
C GLU A 8 -10.08 -15.49 8.26
N ALA A 9 -9.60 -16.37 7.37
CA ALA A 9 -8.59 -16.01 6.37
C ALA A 9 -9.08 -14.92 5.41
N GLY A 10 -10.35 -14.96 5.01
CA GLY A 10 -10.95 -13.93 4.15
C GLY A 10 -11.02 -12.56 4.83
N LEU A 11 -11.40 -12.51 6.10
CA LEU A 11 -11.44 -11.27 6.88
C LEU A 11 -10.03 -10.68 7.08
N ALA A 12 -9.05 -11.54 7.41
CA ALA A 12 -7.66 -11.14 7.57
C ALA A 12 -7.07 -10.61 6.24
N ALA A 13 -7.33 -11.30 5.13
CA ALA A 13 -6.87 -10.87 3.80
C ALA A 13 -7.50 -9.55 3.37
N TYR A 14 -8.78 -9.33 3.65
CA TYR A 14 -9.46 -8.07 3.35
C TYR A 14 -8.85 -6.91 4.14
N GLY A 15 -8.66 -7.08 5.45
CA GLY A 15 -7.99 -6.07 6.28
C GLY A 15 -6.56 -5.76 5.80
N ALA A 16 -5.80 -6.79 5.43
CA ALA A 16 -4.45 -6.62 4.88
C ALA A 16 -4.45 -5.84 3.56
N ALA A 17 -5.38 -6.13 2.65
CA ALA A 17 -5.49 -5.44 1.36
C ALA A 17 -5.79 -3.94 1.54
N ILE A 18 -6.72 -3.60 2.44
CA ILE A 18 -7.04 -2.20 2.77
C ILE A 18 -5.82 -1.50 3.39
N GLY A 19 -5.12 -2.16 4.31
CA GLY A 19 -3.90 -1.62 4.92
C GLY A 19 -2.83 -1.29 3.87
N VAL A 20 -2.54 -2.21 2.96
CA VAL A 20 -1.55 -2.01 1.89
C VAL A 20 -1.99 -0.88 0.95
N ALA A 21 -3.27 -0.80 0.58
CA ALA A 21 -3.78 0.25 -0.30
C ALA A 21 -3.57 1.66 0.32
N ILE A 22 -3.83 1.80 1.62
CA ILE A 22 -3.62 3.06 2.35
C ILE A 22 -2.12 3.40 2.39
N THR A 23 -1.26 2.44 2.75
CA THR A 23 0.19 2.67 2.79
C THR A 23 0.73 3.09 1.42
N LEU A 24 0.28 2.44 0.35
CA LEU A 24 0.69 2.77 -1.01
C LEU A 24 0.24 4.19 -1.40
N ALA A 25 -0.99 4.58 -1.05
CA ALA A 25 -1.48 5.93 -1.28
C ALA A 25 -0.63 6.99 -0.57
N ILE A 26 -0.23 6.72 0.69
CA ILE A 26 0.68 7.60 1.44
C ILE A 26 2.03 7.71 0.73
N VAL A 27 2.66 6.58 0.39
CA VAL A 27 3.98 6.57 -0.27
C VAL A 27 3.94 7.32 -1.60
N LEU A 28 2.96 7.04 -2.46
CA LEU A 28 2.81 7.71 -3.74
C LEU A 28 2.59 9.21 -3.58
N PHE A 29 1.81 9.62 -2.57
CA PHE A 29 1.61 11.03 -2.28
C PHE A 29 2.87 11.70 -1.72
N SER A 30 3.58 11.07 -0.79
CA SER A 30 4.82 11.59 -0.22
C SER A 30 5.94 11.71 -1.25
N LEU A 31 5.98 10.82 -2.23
CA LEU A 31 6.94 10.86 -3.34
C LEU A 31 6.48 11.76 -4.49
N ARG A 32 5.21 12.20 -4.50
CA ARG A 32 4.68 13.11 -5.53
C ARG A 32 5.45 14.43 -5.48
N GLY A 33 6.29 14.65 -6.49
CA GLY A 33 7.09 15.87 -6.64
C GLY A 33 8.54 15.77 -6.15
N LYS A 34 8.98 14.66 -5.53
CA LYS A 34 10.37 14.47 -5.06
C LYS A 34 11.34 13.94 -6.13
N GLY A 35 11.15 14.33 -7.39
CA GLY A 35 11.89 13.77 -8.54
C GLY A 35 12.44 14.79 -9.52
N HIS A 36 12.46 16.10 -9.19
CA HIS A 36 13.24 17.04 -9.99
C HIS A 36 14.71 16.94 -9.55
N PRO A 37 15.61 16.36 -10.37
CA PRO A 37 17.03 16.61 -10.20
C PRO A 37 17.28 18.11 -10.32
N GLU A 38 18.24 18.67 -9.57
CA GLU A 38 18.72 20.01 -9.86
C GLU A 38 19.02 20.11 -11.37
N SER A 39 18.53 21.17 -12.02
CA SER A 39 19.04 21.52 -13.33
C SER A 39 20.55 21.69 -13.16
N PHE A 40 21.32 20.72 -13.66
CA PHE A 40 22.74 20.89 -13.89
C PHE A 40 22.87 22.04 -14.89
N ASP A 41 22.97 23.27 -14.38
CA ASP A 41 23.48 24.41 -15.11
C ASP A 41 24.99 24.19 -15.30
N ASP A 42 25.38 23.69 -16.47
CA ASP A 42 26.66 23.93 -17.17
C ASP A 42 26.50 23.60 -18.67
#